data_AF-A0A420DDN5-F1
#
_entry.id   AF-A0A420DDN5-F1
#
_cell.length_a   1.000
_cell.length_b   1.000
_cell.length_c   1.000
_cell.angle_alpha   90.00
_cell.angle_beta   90.00
_cell.angle_gamma   90.00
#
_symmetry.space_group_name_H-M   'P 1'
#
loop_
_entity.id
_entity.type
_entity.pdbx_description
1 polymer ?
#
loop_
_entity_poly.entity_id
_entity_poly.type
_entity_poly.pdbx_seq_one_letter_code
_entity_poly.pdbx_strand_id
1 'polypeptide(L)'
;MKNQKRNIFEESAELVGWVQIFLSPFLISLVLAAIVHFSFDSIFATIISLLLVIIGILVGIKFANKIYKSKQGTIHFVSRTSASPELDKEENKIKE
;
A
#
# COMPACT_ATOMS: atom_id res chain seq x y z
N MET A 1 -10.61 -17.60 -7.40
CA MET A 1 -11.86 -17.82 -6.67
C MET A 1 -13.02 -17.33 -7.53
N LYS A 2 -14.08 -18.14 -7.60
CA LYS A 2 -15.31 -17.88 -8.34
C LYS A 2 -15.94 -16.57 -7.84
N ASN A 3 -16.69 -15.91 -8.70
CA ASN A 3 -17.32 -14.59 -8.56
C ASN A 3 -18.35 -14.50 -7.40
N GLN A 4 -17.97 -14.88 -6.17
CA GLN A 4 -18.77 -14.63 -4.98
C GLN A 4 -18.53 -13.20 -4.54
N LYS A 5 -19.62 -12.43 -4.46
CA LYS A 5 -19.63 -11.07 -3.94
C LYS A 5 -19.10 -11.13 -2.51
N ARG A 6 -18.02 -10.38 -2.22
CA ARG A 6 -17.44 -10.27 -0.87
C ARG A 6 -18.53 -9.83 0.10
N ASN A 7 -18.53 -10.42 1.30
CA ASN A 7 -19.41 -9.95 2.37
C ASN A 7 -18.91 -8.61 2.91
N ILE A 8 -19.72 -7.92 3.73
CA ILE A 8 -19.37 -6.59 4.27
C ILE A 8 -18.09 -6.61 5.13
N PHE A 9 -17.81 -7.71 5.82
CA PHE A 9 -16.63 -7.86 6.67
C PHE A 9 -15.36 -8.00 5.81
N GLU A 10 -15.38 -8.88 4.81
CA GLU A 10 -14.32 -9.04 3.82
C GLU A 10 -14.04 -7.74 3.09
N GLU A 11 -15.08 -7.01 2.69
CA GLU A 11 -14.94 -5.73 2.01
C GLU A 11 -14.30 -4.67 2.91
N SER A 12 -14.67 -4.62 4.20
CA SER A 12 -14.04 -3.71 5.17
C SER A 12 -12.57 -4.05 5.41
N ALA A 13 -12.23 -5.34 5.47
CA ALA A 13 -10.85 -5.80 5.62
C ALA A 13 -10.04 -5.43 4.36
N GLU A 14 -10.59 -5.65 3.18
CA GLU A 14 -9.99 -5.23 1.91
C GLU A 14 -9.77 -3.71 1.84
N LEU A 15 -10.66 -2.90 2.42
CA LEU A 15 -10.45 -1.45 2.50
C LEU A 15 -9.27 -1.11 3.43
N VAL A 16 -9.13 -1.80 4.57
CA VAL A 16 -7.98 -1.60 5.48
C VAL A 16 -6.67 -1.98 4.78
N GLY A 17 -6.64 -3.11 4.08
CA GLY A 17 -5.47 -3.53 3.30
C GLY A 17 -5.15 -2.53 2.18
N TRP A 18 -6.17 -2.00 1.51
CA TRP A 18 -6.00 -0.95 0.49
C TRP A 18 -5.35 0.31 1.07
N VAL A 19 -5.80 0.76 2.24
CA VAL A 19 -5.22 1.94 2.92
C VAL A 19 -3.77 1.67 3.33
N GLN A 20 -3.46 0.49 3.87
CA GLN A 20 -2.09 0.11 4.21
C GLN A 20 -1.16 0.12 3.00
N ILE A 21 -1.61 -0.41 1.86
CA ILE A 21 -0.84 -0.39 0.61
C ILE A 21 -0.69 1.04 0.08
N PHE A 22 -1.74 1.85 0.12
CA PHE A 22 -1.71 3.26 -0.29
C PHE A 22 -0.72 4.09 0.54
N LEU A 23 -0.61 3.81 1.84
CA LEU A 23 0.25 4.55 2.75
C LEU A 23 1.73 4.47 2.34
N SER A 24 2.20 3.37 1.73
CA SER A 24 3.64 3.25 1.45
C SER A 24 4.15 4.27 0.42
N PRO A 25 3.55 4.43 -0.79
CA PRO A 25 4.01 5.43 -1.74
C PRO A 25 3.67 6.85 -1.28
N PHE A 26 2.56 7.02 -0.55
CA PHE A 26 2.14 8.33 -0.03
C PHE A 26 3.10 8.86 1.04
N LEU A 27 3.48 8.05 2.03
CA LEU A 27 4.38 8.46 3.09
C LEU A 27 5.79 8.77 2.56
N ILE A 28 6.29 7.96 1.62
CA ILE A 28 7.58 8.24 0.96
C ILE A 28 7.53 9.60 0.26
N SER A 29 6.46 9.86 -0.50
CA SER A 29 6.27 11.15 -1.16
C SER A 29 6.14 12.31 -0.17
N LEU A 30 5.42 12.14 0.95
CA LEU A 30 5.30 13.14 2.01
C LEU A 30 6.66 13.49 2.62
N VAL A 31 7.50 12.49 2.91
CA VAL A 31 8.85 12.72 3.44
C VAL A 31 9.68 13.51 2.43
N LEU A 32 9.63 13.15 1.15
CA LEU A 32 10.34 13.88 0.09
C LEU A 32 9.83 15.32 -0.04
N ALA A 33 8.52 15.53 -0.02
CA ALA A 33 7.90 16.85 -0.08
C ALA A 33 8.30 17.71 1.13
N ALA A 34 8.32 17.14 2.35
CA ALA A 34 8.77 17.83 3.54
C ALA A 34 10.23 18.26 3.44
N ILE A 35 11.11 17.37 2.98
CA ILE A 35 12.53 17.69 2.76
C ILE A 35 12.66 18.88 1.80
N VAL A 36 11.96 18.86 0.67
CA VAL A 36 12.02 19.95 -0.31
C VAL A 36 11.48 21.26 0.27
N HIS A 37 10.32 21.23 0.93
CA HIS A 37 9.69 22.44 1.46
C HIS A 37 10.53 23.12 2.55
N PHE A 38 11.17 22.36 3.44
CA PHE A 38 11.96 22.91 4.54
C PHE A 38 13.43 23.21 4.18
N SER A 39 13.95 22.65 3.09
CA SER A 39 15.35 22.89 2.68
C SER A 39 15.53 24.18 1.87
N PHE A 40 14.45 24.73 1.30
CA PHE A 40 14.52 25.85 0.38
C PHE A 40 13.45 26.90 0.68
N ASP A 41 13.87 28.14 0.97
CA ASP A 41 12.96 29.27 1.17
C ASP A 41 12.57 29.89 -0.18
N SER A 42 11.74 29.17 -0.95
CA SER A 42 11.33 29.60 -2.29
C SER A 42 9.92 29.14 -2.63
N ILE A 43 9.17 29.98 -3.35
CA ILE A 43 7.86 29.62 -3.90
C ILE A 43 7.94 28.38 -4.82
N PHE A 44 9.07 28.21 -5.52
CA PHE A 44 9.29 27.03 -6.36
C PHE A 44 9.35 25.74 -5.53
N ALA A 45 9.95 25.79 -4.33
CA ALA A 45 10.03 24.64 -3.44
C ALA A 45 8.64 24.21 -2.95
N THR A 46 7.77 25.16 -2.64
CA THR A 46 6.37 24.89 -2.29
C THR A 46 5.60 24.25 -3.45
N ILE A 47 5.76 24.74 -4.68
CA ILE A 47 5.12 24.17 -5.87
C ILE A 47 5.61 22.73 -6.10
N ILE A 48 6.93 22.50 -6.05
CA ILE A 48 7.51 21.16 -6.24
C ILE A 48 7.03 20.20 -5.15
N SER A 49 6.99 20.64 -3.89
CA SER A 49 6.51 19.83 -2.76
C SER A 49 5.04 19.43 -2.94
N LEU A 50 4.19 20.36 -3.39
CA LEU A 50 2.80 20.07 -3.70
C LEU A 50 2.68 19.05 -4.85
N LEU A 51 3.47 19.19 -5.91
CA LEU A 51 3.50 18.22 -7.01
C LEU A 51 3.94 16.83 -6.54
N LEU A 52 4.94 16.74 -5.66
CA LEU A 52 5.38 15.47 -5.07
C LEU A 52 4.23 14.78 -4.33
N VAL A 53 3.50 15.49 -3.47
CA VAL A 53 2.34 14.95 -2.74
C VAL A 53 1.27 14.44 -3.69
N ILE A 54 0.94 15.21 -4.74
CA ILE A 54 -0.04 14.79 -5.76
C ILE A 54 0.42 13.50 -6.45
N ILE A 55 1.69 13.42 -6.85
CA ILE A 55 2.26 12.21 -7.47
C ILE A 55 2.16 11.02 -6.51
N GLY A 56 2.50 11.22 -5.23
CA GLY A 56 2.40 10.20 -4.19
C GLY A 56 0.98 9.65 -4.04
N ILE A 57 -0.02 10.52 -4.02
CA ILE A 57 -1.44 10.15 -3.97
C ILE A 57 -1.82 9.35 -5.22
N LEU A 58 -1.50 9.84 -6.42
CA LEU A 58 -1.86 9.17 -7.67
C LEU A 58 -1.23 7.78 -7.78
N VAL A 59 0.06 7.67 -7.45
CA VAL A 59 0.80 6.39 -7.46
C VAL A 59 0.26 5.45 -6.39
N GLY A 60 0.04 5.94 -5.16
CA GLY A 60 -0.54 5.18 -4.06
C GLY A 60 -1.90 4.60 -4.43
N ILE A 61 -2.82 5.43 -4.94
CA ILE A 61 -4.16 5.00 -5.36
C ILE A 61 -4.07 3.98 -6.51
N LYS A 62 -3.25 4.25 -7.53
CA LYS A 62 -3.09 3.34 -8.67
C LYS A 62 -2.55 1.99 -8.24
N PHE A 63 -1.59 1.97 -7.31
CA PHE A 63 -1.00 0.75 -6.78
C PHE A 63 -2.00 -0.02 -5.92
N ALA A 64 -2.64 0.63 -4.95
CA ALA A 64 -3.64 0.00 -4.09
C ALA A 64 -4.82 -0.55 -4.89
N ASN A 65 -5.33 0.19 -5.89
CA ASN A 65 -6.37 -0.28 -6.79
C ASN A 65 -5.95 -1.48 -7.64
N LYS A 66 -4.70 -1.53 -8.10
CA LYS A 66 -4.16 -2.68 -8.84
C LYS A 66 -4.20 -3.95 -7.98
N ILE A 67 -3.85 -3.85 -6.69
CA ILE A 67 -3.84 -4.99 -5.77
C ILE A 67 -5.26 -5.37 -5.33
N TYR A 68 -6.13 -4.42 -5.02
CA TYR A 68 -7.52 -4.67 -4.64
C TYR A 68 -8.34 -5.39 -5.72
N LYS A 69 -8.09 -5.05 -6.99
CA LYS A 69 -8.68 -5.73 -8.16
C LYS A 69 -7.96 -7.03 -8.54
N SER A 70 -6.87 -7.39 -7.86
CA SER A 70 -6.18 -8.66 -8.11
C SER A 70 -7.03 -9.84 -7.65
N LYS A 71 -6.71 -11.04 -8.15
CA LYS A 71 -7.43 -12.27 -7.75
C LYS A 71 -7.30 -12.60 -6.26
N GLN A 72 -6.29 -12.05 -5.58
CA GLN A 72 -5.96 -12.35 -4.20
C GLN A 72 -6.42 -11.25 -3.22
N GLY A 73 -6.61 -10.02 -3.70
CA GLY A 73 -6.99 -8.88 -2.87
C GLY A 73 -5.82 -8.26 -2.09
N THR A 74 -6.13 -7.23 -1.33
CA THR A 74 -5.19 -6.44 -0.54
C THR A 74 -4.78 -7.12 0.75
N ILE A 75 -5.71 -7.79 1.43
CA ILE A 75 -5.41 -8.49 2.69
C ILE A 75 -4.42 -9.61 2.47
N HIS A 76 -4.60 -10.41 1.40
CA HIS A 76 -3.64 -11.43 1.04
C HIS A 76 -2.26 -10.85 0.70
N PHE A 77 -2.21 -9.69 0.04
CA PHE A 77 -0.95 -9.03 -0.26
C PHE A 77 -0.21 -8.61 1.01
N VAL A 78 -0.93 -7.94 1.93
CA VAL A 78 -0.37 -7.49 3.21
C VAL A 78 0.03 -8.67 4.10
N SER A 79 -0.78 -9.73 4.16
CA SER A 79 -0.46 -10.90 4.98
C SER A 79 0.82 -11.57 4.50
N ARG A 80 1.02 -11.68 3.18
CA ARG A 80 2.23 -12.27 2.60
C ARG A 80 3.49 -11.44 2.85
N THR A 81 3.38 -10.12 2.88
CA THR A 81 4.53 -9.26 3.23
C THR A 81 4.86 -9.28 4.71
N SER A 82 3.91 -9.69 5.56
CA SER A 82 4.06 -9.74 7.02
C SER A 82 4.37 -11.15 7.54
N ALA A 83 4.23 -12.18 6.71
CA ALA A 83 4.49 -13.56 7.07
C ALA A 83 5.99 -13.83 7.21
N SER A 84 6.38 -14.55 8.26
CA SER A 84 7.75 -15.10 8.41
C SER A 84 7.89 -16.34 7.53
N PRO A 85 8.72 -16.32 6.46
CA PRO A 85 8.86 -17.44 5.53
C PRO A 85 9.43 -18.72 6.16
N GLU A 86 10.06 -18.57 7.33
CA GLU A 86 10.71 -19.64 8.08
C GLU A 86 9.68 -20.56 8.74
N LEU A 87 8.59 -19.99 9.28
CA LEU A 87 7.52 -20.75 9.95
C LEU A 87 6.70 -21.57 8.95
N ASP A 88 6.45 -21.03 7.74
CA ASP A 88 5.75 -21.75 6.66
C ASP A 88 6.54 -22.98 6.16
N LYS A 89 7.87 -22.96 6.28
CA LYS A 89 8.74 -24.09 5.86
C LYS A 89 8.77 -25.20 6.91
N GLU A 90 8.72 -24.86 8.20
CA GLU A 90 8.69 -25.85 9.27
C GLU A 90 7.37 -26.60 9.33
N GLU A 91 6.23 -25.93 9.12
CA GLU A 91 4.92 -26.58 9.07
C GLU A 91 4.83 -27.64 7.96
N ASN A 92 5.41 -27.36 6.78
CA ASN A 92 5.41 -28.32 5.66
C ASN A 92 6.30 -29.55 5.94
N LYS A 93 7.39 -29.41 6.69
CA LYS A 93 8.26 -30.54 7.05
C LYS A 93 7.65 -31.47 8.10
N ILE A 94 6.72 -30.98 8.92
CA ILE A 94 6.06 -31.76 9.98
C ILE A 94 4.87 -32.58 9.42
N LYS A 95 4.34 -32.18 8.26
CA LYS A 95 3.20 -32.83 7.60
C LYS A 95 3.58 -33.90 6.55
N GLU A 96 4.86 -34.02 6.22
CA GLU A 96 5.43 -35.14 5.44
C GLU A 96 5.83 -36.30 6.36
#